data_AF-A0A6J6CZC8-F1
#
_entry.id   AF-A0A6J6CZC8-F1
#
_cell.length_a   1.000
_cell.length_b   1.000
_cell.length_c   1.000
_cell.angle_alpha   90.00
_cell.angle_beta   90.00
_cell.angle_gamma   90.00
#
_symmetry.space_group_name_H-M   'P 1'
#
loop_
_entity.id
_entity.type
_entity.pdbx_description
1 polymer ?
#
loop_
_entity_poly.entity_id
_entity_poly.type
_entity_poly.pdbx_seq_one_letter_code
_entity_poly.pdbx_strand_id
1 'polypeptide(L)'
;MRSLRHAVDRGATIPDVGAGSDQTGAVSDRVAEESCELCEAARVTEWYHEDDLCWVAECEACFVPMVVWKRHDPNPPEEVRVVLHQRLGEVAARVLGYEYWIDDRLRTIPTHYHAHSRRRWR
;
A
#
# COMPACT_ATOMS: atom_id res chain seq x y z
N MET A 1 -78.15 -14.55 5.85
CA MET A 1 -77.40 -13.51 5.09
C MET A 1 -75.91 -13.74 5.33
N ARG A 2 -75.10 -13.56 4.27
CA ARG A 2 -73.63 -13.71 4.14
C ARG A 2 -72.86 -13.16 5.37
N SER A 3 -71.66 -13.60 5.77
CA SER A 3 -70.48 -13.96 4.98
C SER A 3 -69.41 -14.64 5.86
N LEU A 4 -68.66 -15.58 5.26
CA LEU A 4 -67.34 -16.06 5.67
C LEU A 4 -66.25 -14.98 5.55
N ARG A 5 -65.15 -15.18 6.31
CA ARG A 5 -63.69 -14.94 6.03
C ARG A 5 -62.99 -14.39 7.29
N HIS A 6 -62.15 -15.17 7.99
CA HIS A 6 -60.69 -15.31 7.79
C HIS A 6 -59.92 -13.98 7.80
N ALA A 7 -59.15 -13.73 8.86
CA ALA A 7 -57.77 -13.25 8.82
C ALA A 7 -57.19 -13.20 10.24
N VAL A 8 -56.19 -14.05 10.51
CA VAL A 8 -55.28 -13.94 11.65
C VAL A 8 -54.16 -13.05 11.15
N ASP A 9 -54.06 -11.80 11.63
CA ASP A 9 -52.93 -10.94 11.28
C ASP A 9 -51.92 -10.91 12.43
N ARG A 10 -50.75 -11.44 12.12
CA ARG A 10 -49.61 -11.56 13.02
C ARG A 10 -48.97 -10.19 13.12
N GLY A 11 -49.11 -9.53 14.27
CA GLY A 11 -48.31 -8.35 14.61
C GLY A 11 -46.83 -8.73 14.65
N ALA A 12 -46.14 -8.53 13.53
CA ALA A 12 -44.71 -8.66 13.42
C ALA A 12 -44.06 -7.49 14.19
N THR A 13 -43.51 -7.80 15.35
CA THR A 13 -42.53 -6.98 16.04
C THR A 13 -41.35 -6.75 15.11
N ILE A 14 -41.06 -5.49 14.78
CA ILE A 14 -39.84 -5.10 14.07
C ILE A 14 -38.65 -5.42 15.00
N PRO A 15 -37.71 -6.28 14.62
CA PRO A 15 -36.49 -6.45 15.38
C PRO A 15 -35.60 -5.22 15.18
N ASP A 16 -35.14 -4.70 16.31
CA ASP A 16 -34.09 -3.72 16.49
C ASP A 16 -32.86 -4.08 15.64
N VAL A 17 -32.56 -3.25 14.62
CA VAL A 17 -31.41 -3.46 13.74
C VAL A 17 -30.20 -2.87 14.43
N GLY A 18 -29.43 -3.75 15.06
CA GLY A 18 -28.21 -3.41 15.80
C GLY A 18 -27.18 -2.64 14.97
N ALA A 19 -26.44 -1.80 15.69
CA ALA A 19 -25.19 -1.14 15.38
C ALA A 19 -24.52 -1.55 14.04
N GLY A 20 -24.63 -0.65 13.05
CA GLY A 20 -23.82 -0.69 11.84
C GLY A 20 -22.37 -0.34 12.18
N SER A 21 -21.55 -1.37 12.36
CA SER A 21 -20.10 -1.24 12.41
C SER A 21 -19.56 -0.76 11.07
N ASP A 22 -18.54 0.09 11.16
CA ASP A 22 -17.81 0.84 10.14
C ASP A 22 -17.23 -0.02 8.99
N GLN A 23 -18.10 -0.44 8.07
CA GLN A 23 -17.74 -1.24 6.88
C GLN A 23 -17.15 -0.37 5.74
N THR A 24 -17.14 0.95 5.90
CA THR A 24 -16.70 1.91 4.88
C THR A 24 -15.17 1.97 4.73
N GLY A 25 -14.41 1.85 5.83
CA GLY A 25 -12.95 1.93 5.78
C GLY A 25 -12.29 0.69 5.15
N ALA A 26 -12.74 -0.51 5.53
CA ALA A 26 -12.11 -1.76 5.09
C ALA A 26 -12.30 -2.08 3.59
N VAL A 27 -13.38 -1.58 2.97
CA VAL A 27 -13.60 -1.72 1.53
C VAL A 27 -12.69 -0.78 0.74
N SER A 28 -12.45 0.43 1.23
CA SER A 28 -11.57 1.40 0.57
C SER A 28 -10.11 0.96 0.58
N ASP A 29 -9.66 0.31 1.65
CA ASP A 29 -8.26 -0.11 1.81
C ASP A 29 -7.87 -1.22 0.83
N ARG A 30 -8.74 -2.24 0.67
CA ARG A 30 -8.52 -3.32 -0.30
C ARG A 30 -8.53 -2.85 -1.75
N VAL A 31 -9.40 -1.90 -2.08
CA VAL A 31 -9.44 -1.30 -3.43
C VAL A 31 -8.15 -0.51 -3.72
N ALA A 32 -7.56 0.13 -2.71
CA ALA A 32 -6.28 0.81 -2.84
C ALA A 32 -5.12 -0.18 -3.07
N GLU A 33 -5.11 -1.34 -2.40
CA GLU A 33 -4.13 -2.41 -2.64
C GLU A 33 -4.24 -3.02 -4.04
N GLU A 34 -5.45 -3.36 -4.48
CA GLU A 34 -5.71 -4.00 -5.79
C GLU A 34 -5.35 -3.09 -6.99
N SER A 35 -5.31 -1.78 -6.78
CA SER A 35 -4.97 -0.78 -7.81
C SER A 35 -3.56 -0.21 -7.67
N CYS A 36 -2.77 -0.69 -6.70
CA CYS A 36 -1.44 -0.16 -6.42
C CYS A 36 -0.38 -0.74 -7.36
N GLU A 37 0.21 0.10 -8.21
CA GLU A 37 1.29 -0.28 -9.12
C GLU A 37 2.52 -0.87 -8.40
N LEU A 38 2.77 -0.45 -7.15
CA LEU A 38 3.87 -1.00 -6.34
C LEU A 38 3.55 -2.38 -5.75
N CYS A 39 2.27 -2.72 -5.55
CA CYS A 39 1.83 -4.06 -5.19
C CYS A 39 1.89 -5.01 -6.39
N GLU A 40 1.52 -4.54 -7.58
CA GLU A 40 1.65 -5.31 -8.82
C GLU A 40 3.11 -5.70 -9.08
N ALA A 41 4.05 -4.80 -8.76
CA ALA A 41 5.49 -5.02 -8.88
C ALA A 41 5.91 -5.48 -10.29
N ALA A 42 5.29 -4.90 -11.32
CA ALA A 42 5.60 -5.19 -12.71
C ALA A 42 7.08 -4.88 -13.01
N ARG A 43 7.80 -5.84 -13.61
CA ARG A 43 9.23 -5.71 -13.91
C ARG A 43 9.49 -4.95 -15.22
N VAL A 44 9.18 -3.65 -15.21
CA VAL A 44 9.30 -2.77 -16.40
C VAL A 44 10.63 -2.02 -16.50
N THR A 45 11.35 -1.89 -15.39
CA THR A 45 12.71 -1.29 -15.31
C THR A 45 13.73 -2.29 -14.80
N GLU A 46 15.00 -1.88 -14.67
CA GLU A 46 16.06 -2.73 -14.10
C GLU A 46 15.81 -3.05 -12.62
N TRP A 47 15.93 -4.33 -12.26
CA TRP A 47 15.79 -4.83 -10.88
C TRP A 47 17.15 -5.17 -10.30
N TYR A 48 17.48 -4.58 -9.15
CA TYR A 48 18.79 -4.74 -8.51
C TYR A 48 18.79 -5.70 -7.32
N HIS A 49 17.65 -5.85 -6.64
CA HIS A 49 17.51 -6.64 -5.43
C HIS A 49 16.05 -7.04 -5.21
N GLU A 50 15.84 -8.23 -4.67
CA GLU A 50 14.56 -8.66 -4.12
C GLU A 50 14.79 -9.67 -2.99
N ASP A 51 14.07 -9.49 -1.88
CA ASP A 51 13.96 -10.46 -0.79
C ASP A 51 12.51 -10.52 -0.28
N ASP A 52 12.28 -11.24 0.83
CA ASP A 52 10.95 -11.38 1.41
C ASP A 52 10.36 -10.06 1.92
N LEU A 53 11.20 -9.06 2.21
CA LEU A 53 10.77 -7.78 2.76
C LEU A 53 10.53 -6.74 1.68
N CYS A 54 11.41 -6.66 0.67
CA CYS A 54 11.42 -5.55 -0.27
C CYS A 54 11.97 -5.94 -1.65
N TRP A 55 11.78 -5.03 -2.60
CA TRP A 55 12.51 -5.02 -3.85
C TRP A 55 13.16 -3.65 -4.08
N VAL A 56 14.25 -3.63 -4.84
CA VAL A 56 14.93 -2.41 -5.28
C VAL A 56 15.06 -2.44 -6.80
N ALA A 57 14.52 -1.43 -7.46
CA ALA A 57 14.55 -1.27 -8.91
C ALA A 57 14.83 0.18 -9.30
N GLU A 58 15.14 0.43 -10.57
CA GLU A 58 15.19 1.79 -11.10
C GLU A 58 13.77 2.38 -11.16
N CYS A 59 13.56 3.56 -10.58
CA CYS A 59 12.29 4.27 -10.69
C CYS A 59 12.12 4.85 -12.09
N GLU A 60 11.02 4.52 -12.78
CA GLU A 60 10.72 5.04 -14.13
C GLU A 60 10.61 6.57 -14.17
N ALA A 61 10.11 7.20 -13.11
CA ALA A 61 9.93 8.65 -13.07
C ALA A 61 11.20 9.42 -12.68
N CYS A 62 12.04 8.82 -11.82
CA CYS A 62 13.19 9.51 -11.23
C CYS A 62 14.55 9.06 -11.78
N PHE A 63 14.60 7.91 -12.48
CA PHE A 63 15.82 7.30 -13.00
C PHE A 63 16.91 7.10 -11.92
N VAL A 64 16.48 6.73 -10.72
CA VAL A 64 17.35 6.40 -9.59
C VAL A 64 16.83 5.13 -8.89
N PRO A 65 17.69 4.40 -8.17
CA PRO A 65 17.24 3.28 -7.35
C PRO A 65 16.14 3.68 -6.36
N MET A 66 15.10 2.86 -6.29
CA MET A 66 13.97 2.98 -5.39
C MET A 66 13.78 1.66 -4.67
N VAL A 67 13.72 1.69 -3.34
CA VAL A 67 13.27 0.54 -2.55
C VAL A 67 11.78 0.65 -2.32
N VAL A 68 11.08 -0.47 -2.39
CA VAL A 68 9.66 -0.58 -2.07
C VAL A 68 9.48 -1.68 -1.04
N TRP A 69 8.76 -1.37 0.04
CA TRP A 69 8.36 -2.36 1.01
C TRP A 69 7.27 -3.24 0.41
N LYS A 70 7.37 -4.57 0.48
CA LYS A 70 6.35 -5.45 -0.11
C LYS A 70 4.97 -5.34 0.55
N ARG A 71 4.89 -4.87 1.80
CA ARG A 71 3.61 -4.60 2.46
C ARG A 71 3.06 -3.26 1.99
N HIS A 72 1.77 -3.24 1.62
CA HIS A 72 1.04 -2.01 1.35
C HIS A 72 0.71 -1.28 2.66
N ASP A 73 1.64 -0.46 3.10
CA ASP A 73 1.46 0.44 4.24
C ASP A 73 2.46 1.60 4.05
N PRO A 74 2.07 2.87 4.25
CA PRO A 74 2.99 3.99 4.10
C PRO A 74 3.89 4.22 5.33
N ASN A 75 3.62 3.53 6.44
CA ASN A 75 4.27 3.73 7.74
C ASN A 75 4.99 2.45 8.21
N PRO A 76 6.13 2.06 7.60
CA PRO A 76 6.91 0.95 8.12
C PRO A 76 7.35 1.20 9.55
N PRO A 77 7.34 0.17 10.42
CA PRO A 77 8.04 0.22 11.70
C PRO A 77 9.48 0.68 11.53
N GLU A 78 10.05 1.33 12.54
CA GLU A 78 11.38 1.94 12.43
C GLU A 78 12.46 0.92 12.06
N GLU A 79 12.42 -0.26 12.66
CA GLU A 79 13.33 -1.36 12.37
C GLU A 79 13.21 -1.85 10.92
N VAL A 80 12.00 -1.87 10.37
CA VAL A 80 11.76 -2.22 8.97
C VAL A 80 12.35 -1.14 8.08
N ARG A 81 12.06 0.14 8.36
CA ARG A 81 12.57 1.27 7.60
C ARG A 81 14.10 1.32 7.54
N VAL A 82 14.78 1.02 8.64
CA VAL A 82 16.25 0.91 8.69
C VAL A 82 16.75 -0.17 7.71
N VAL A 83 16.12 -1.35 7.70
CA VAL A 83 16.50 -2.44 6.79
C VAL A 83 16.23 -2.04 5.33
N LEU A 84 15.08 -1.42 5.03
CA LEU A 84 14.76 -0.92 3.69
C LEU A 84 15.80 0.10 3.19
N HIS A 85 16.16 1.06 4.04
CA HIS A 85 17.19 2.05 3.74
C HIS A 85 18.57 1.42 3.55
N GLN A 86 18.90 0.39 4.33
CA GLN A 86 20.16 -0.34 4.16
C GLN A 86 20.19 -1.06 2.80
N ARG A 87 19.12 -1.76 2.41
CA ARG A 87 19.02 -2.44 1.10
C ARG A 87 19.15 -1.46 -0.05
N LEU A 88 18.48 -0.31 0.04
CA LEU A 88 18.61 0.76 -0.93
C LEU A 88 20.04 1.29 -0.99
N GLY A 89 20.67 1.53 0.16
CA GLY A 89 22.04 2.04 0.25
C GLY A 89 23.07 1.08 -0.33
N GLU A 90 22.91 -0.23 -0.10
CA GLU A 90 23.75 -1.28 -0.69
C GLU A 90 23.68 -1.27 -2.22
N VAL A 91 22.49 -1.10 -2.79
CA VAL A 91 22.31 -0.97 -4.25
C VAL A 91 22.89 0.35 -4.75
N ALA A 92 22.50 1.46 -4.14
CA ALA A 92 22.92 2.80 -4.51
C ALA A 92 24.45 2.95 -4.50
N ALA A 93 25.15 2.38 -3.51
CA ALA A 93 26.61 2.41 -3.46
C ALA A 93 27.30 1.64 -4.61
N ARG A 94 26.64 0.63 -5.20
CA ARG A 94 27.16 -0.12 -6.34
C ARG A 94 26.88 0.56 -7.67
N VAL A 95 25.70 1.16 -7.82
CA VAL A 95 25.19 1.66 -9.11
C VAL A 95 25.38 3.16 -9.29
N LEU A 96 25.42 3.94 -8.20
CA LEU A 96 25.59 5.38 -8.26
C LEU A 96 27.06 5.75 -8.08
N GLY A 97 27.63 6.42 -9.08
CA GLY A 97 28.99 6.98 -9.03
C GLY A 97 29.08 8.34 -8.31
N TYR A 98 28.13 8.68 -7.45
CA TYR A 98 28.03 10.00 -6.81
C TYR A 98 27.42 9.94 -5.41
N GLU A 99 27.60 11.00 -4.62
CA GLU A 99 26.96 11.15 -3.32
C GLU A 99 25.43 11.23 -3.46
N TYR A 100 24.74 10.45 -2.64
CA TYR A 100 23.29 10.38 -2.60
C TYR A 100 22.77 10.57 -1.17
N TRP A 101 21.47 10.78 -1.06
CA TRP A 101 20.70 10.71 0.18
C TRP A 101 19.42 9.92 -0.09
N ILE A 102 18.80 9.38 0.96
CA ILE A 102 17.56 8.61 0.84
C ILE A 102 16.37 9.54 1.05
N ASP A 103 15.55 9.72 0.00
CA ASP A 103 14.29 10.45 -0.01
C ASP A 103 13.12 9.49 0.20
N ASP A 104 12.60 9.43 1.42
CA ASP A 104 11.41 8.65 1.79
C ASP A 104 10.11 9.48 1.74
N ARG A 105 10.14 10.68 1.12
CA ARG A 105 8.93 11.46 0.88
C ARG A 105 8.08 10.80 -0.20
N LEU A 106 6.98 10.19 0.22
CA LEU A 106 5.98 9.60 -0.67
C LEU A 106 5.27 10.69 -1.48
N ARG A 107 5.26 10.54 -2.82
CA ARG A 107 4.63 11.51 -3.75
C ARG A 107 3.46 10.85 -4.46
N THR A 108 3.71 10.18 -5.58
CA THR A 108 2.66 9.67 -6.47
C THR A 108 1.81 8.57 -5.83
N ILE A 109 2.43 7.71 -5.02
CA ILE A 109 1.76 6.58 -4.36
C ILE A 109 1.93 6.75 -2.84
N PRO A 110 1.14 7.66 -2.21
CA PRO A 110 1.34 8.04 -0.81
C PRO A 110 0.87 6.97 0.19
N THR A 111 0.18 5.93 -0.27
CA THR A 111 -0.35 4.83 0.57
C THR A 111 0.60 3.63 0.66
N HIS A 112 1.70 3.62 -0.09
CA HIS A 112 2.61 2.48 -0.14
C HIS A 112 4.04 2.99 0.00
N TYR A 113 4.70 2.56 1.07
CA TYR A 113 6.04 3.01 1.38
C TYR A 113 7.06 2.67 0.29
N HIS A 114 7.77 3.71 -0.16
CA HIS A 114 8.90 3.62 -1.06
C HIS A 114 9.88 4.77 -0.78
N ALA A 115 11.16 4.54 -1.04
CA ALA A 115 12.19 5.56 -0.88
C ALA A 115 13.17 5.55 -2.05
N HIS A 116 13.71 6.71 -2.39
CA HIS A 116 14.60 6.91 -3.54
C HIS A 116 16.01 7.32 -3.11
N SER A 117 17.04 6.76 -3.73
CA SER A 117 18.41 7.25 -3.55
C SER A 117 18.68 8.43 -4.48
N ARG A 118 18.40 9.66 -4.03
CA ARG A 118 18.53 10.87 -4.83
C ARG A 118 19.92 11.48 -4.74
N ARG A 119 20.38 12.09 -5.83
CA ARG A 119 21.65 12.82 -5.86
C ARG A 119 21.68 13.92 -4.81
N ARG A 120 22.83 14.04 -4.12
CA ARG A 120 23.12 15.19 -3.26
C ARG A 120 23.92 16.22 -4.05
N TRP A 121 23.34 17.40 -4.23
CA TRP A 121 24.03 18.56 -4.78
C TRP A 121 24.81 19.22 -3.66
N ARG A 122 26.11 19.48 -3.89
CA ARG A 122 26.94 20.30 -3.01
C ARG A 122 26.80 21.76 -3.39
#